data_AF-A0A950QPM8-F1
#
_entry.id   AF-A0A950QPM8-F1
#
_cell.length_a   1.000
_cell.length_b   1.000
_cell.length_c   1.000
_cell.angle_alpha   90.00
_cell.angle_beta   90.00
_cell.angle_gamma   90.00
#
_symmetry.space_group_name_H-M   'P 1'
#
loop_
_entity.id
_entity.type
_entity.pdbx_description
1 polymer ?
#
loop_
_entity_poly.entity_id
_entity_poly.type
_entity_poly.pdbx_seq_one_letter_code
_entity_poly.pdbx_strand_id
1 'polypeptide(L)' 'AQDVNGKWFEADGEELLARAMQHETDHLNGKLFISHVSALKRDLIRRKIKKLQKTGQW' A
#
# COMPACT_ATOMS: atom_id res chain seq x y z
N ALA A 1 -3.39 18.30 -3.69
CA ALA A 1 -3.79 17.41 -4.81
C ALA A 1 -4.66 18.20 -5.79
N GLN A 2 -5.01 17.64 -6.94
CA GLN A 2 -5.98 18.25 -7.85
C GLN A 2 -7.28 17.44 -7.84
N ASP A 3 -8.42 18.14 -7.93
CA ASP A 3 -9.72 17.49 -8.12
C ASP A 3 -9.88 16.98 -9.56
N VAL A 4 -11.05 16.41 -9.87
CA VAL A 4 -11.36 15.88 -11.21
C VAL A 4 -11.36 16.93 -12.32
N ASN A 5 -11.42 18.22 -11.97
CA ASN A 5 -11.37 19.35 -12.91
C ASN A 5 -9.99 20.01 -12.98
N GLY A 6 -8.98 19.44 -12.29
CA GLY A 6 -7.62 19.99 -12.23
C GLY A 6 -7.44 21.14 -11.23
N LYS A 7 -8.46 21.47 -10.43
CA LYS A 7 -8.35 22.54 -9.43
C LYS A 7 -7.54 22.06 -8.24
N TRP A 8 -6.57 22.86 -7.82
CA TRP A 8 -5.76 22.58 -6.65
C TRP A 8 -6.57 22.67 -5.36
N PHE A 9 -6.33 21.71 -4.47
CA PHE A 9 -6.86 21.70 -3.11
C PHE A 9 -5.87 21.02 -2.15
N GLU A 10 -6.08 21.26 -0.87
CA GLU A 10 -5.37 20.63 0.25
C GLU A 10 -6.39 19.94 1.15
N ALA A 11 -5.96 18.86 1.80
CA ALA A 11 -6.78 18.10 2.72
C ALA A 11 -5.90 17.52 3.82
N ASP A 12 -6.32 17.72 5.06
CA ASP A 12 -5.74 17.09 6.23
C ASP A 12 -6.42 15.74 6.48
N GLY A 13 -5.66 14.79 7.02
CA GLY A 13 -6.16 13.48 7.38
C GLY A 13 -5.54 13.00 8.67
N GLU A 14 -6.35 12.33 9.49
CA GLU A 14 -5.93 11.71 10.75
C GLU A 14 -6.37 10.24 10.78
N GLU A 15 -5.83 9.47 11.73
CA GLU A 15 -6.17 8.07 11.96
C GLU A 15 -6.22 7.21 10.68
N LEU A 16 -7.40 6.65 10.36
CA LEU A 16 -7.63 5.81 9.20
C LEU A 16 -7.54 6.59 7.89
N LEU A 17 -7.93 7.86 7.88
CA LEU A 17 -7.85 8.71 6.69
C LEU A 17 -6.39 9.00 6.34
N ALA A 18 -5.58 9.38 7.33
CA ALA A 18 -4.14 9.56 7.16
C ALA A 18 -3.47 8.29 6.63
N ARG A 19 -3.88 7.13 7.17
CA ARG A 19 -3.32 5.84 6.76
C ARG A 19 -3.68 5.47 5.32
N ALA A 20 -4.93 5.69 4.92
CA ALA A 20 -5.37 5.44 3.55
C ALA A 20 -4.67 6.37 2.56
N MET A 21 -4.60 7.67 2.85
CA MET A 21 -3.89 8.64 1.99
C MET A 21 -2.43 8.27 1.77
N GLN A 22 -1.71 7.86 2.83
CA GLN A 22 -0.31 7.41 2.72
C GLN A 22 -0.20 6.10 1.93
N HIS A 23 -1.11 5.14 2.15
CA HIS A 23 -1.12 3.86 1.44
C HIS A 23 -1.28 4.04 -0.07
N GLU A 24 -2.25 4.86 -0.50
CA GLU A 24 -2.47 5.11 -1.92
C GLU A 24 -1.32 5.93 -2.52
N THR A 25 -0.75 6.88 -1.76
CA THR A 25 0.44 7.63 -2.19
C THR A 25 1.64 6.71 -2.40
N ASP A 26 1.84 5.71 -1.53
CA ASP A 26 2.89 4.69 -1.73
C ASP A 26 2.67 3.91 -3.02
N HIS A 27 1.44 3.54 -3.33
CA HIS A 27 1.10 2.86 -4.58
C HIS A 27 1.47 3.69 -5.82
N LEU A 28 1.21 5.00 -5.81
CA LEU A 28 1.65 5.91 -6.86
C LEU A 28 3.19 5.95 -7.01
N ASN A 29 3.92 5.72 -5.92
CA ASN A 29 5.38 5.65 -5.90
C ASN A 29 5.93 4.23 -6.12
N GLY A 30 5.10 3.26 -6.53
CA GLY A 30 5.50 1.87 -6.74
C GLY A 30 5.89 1.11 -5.46
N LYS A 31 5.51 1.62 -4.30
CA LYS A 31 5.74 0.99 -2.99
C LYS A 31 4.48 0.24 -2.56
N LEU A 32 4.68 -0.96 -2.03
CA LEU A 32 3.63 -1.73 -1.37
C LEU A 32 3.81 -1.61 0.14
N PHE A 33 2.74 -1.82 0.92
CA PHE A 33 2.83 -1.82 2.38
C PHE A 33 3.92 -2.75 2.93
N ILE A 34 4.15 -3.91 2.28
CA ILE A 34 5.19 -4.86 2.68
C ILE A 34 6.61 -4.26 2.62
N SER A 35 6.80 -3.15 1.89
CA SER A 35 8.05 -2.39 1.81
C SER A 35 8.43 -1.68 3.11
N HIS A 36 7.45 -1.44 3.99
CA HIS A 36 7.68 -0.85 5.32
C HIS A 36 7.92 -1.88 6.41
N VAL A 37 7.75 -3.16 6.08
CA VAL A 37 7.99 -4.25 7.02
C VAL A 37 9.45 -4.72 6.90
N SER A 38 10.04 -5.17 8.01
CA SER A 38 11.39 -5.72 8.07
C SER A 38 11.62 -6.79 6.99
N ALA A 39 12.86 -6.89 6.50
CA ALA A 39 13.22 -7.78 5.40
C ALA A 39 12.83 -9.24 5.68
N LEU A 40 13.05 -9.72 6.92
CA LEU A 40 12.69 -11.08 7.34
C LEU A 40 11.18 -11.33 7.22
N LYS A 41 10.35 -10.44 7.74
CA LYS A 41 8.89 -10.62 7.72
C LYS A 41 8.32 -10.43 6.31
N ARG A 42 8.92 -9.55 5.48
CA ARG A 42 8.59 -9.44 4.06
C ARG A 42 8.85 -10.75 3.31
N ASP A 43 9.97 -11.42 3.58
CA ASP A 43 10.30 -12.69 2.95
C ASP A 43 9.31 -13.80 3.37
N LEU A 44 8.96 -13.87 4.65
CA LEU A 44 7.94 -14.81 5.15
C LEU A 44 6.58 -14.61 4.47
N ILE A 45 6.13 -13.36 4.33
CA ILE A 45 4.88 -13.03 3.62
C ILE A 45 4.95 -13.49 2.17
N ARG A 46 6.03 -13.18 1.45
CA ARG A 46 6.22 -13.59 0.05
C ARG A 46 6.21 -15.11 -0.12
N ARG A 47 6.89 -15.86 0.76
CA ARG A 47 6.88 -17.32 0.73
C ARG A 47 5.48 -17.89 0.96
N LYS A 48 4.72 -17.32 1.90
CA LYS A 48 3.32 -17.72 2.17
C LYS A 48 2.44 -17.51 0.94
N ILE A 49 2.53 -16.34 0.31
CA ILE A 49 1.76 -16.01 -0.91
C ILE A 49 2.11 -16.98 -2.05
N LYS A 50 3.41 -17.21 -2.32
CA LYS A 50 3.85 -18.16 -3.35
C LYS A 50 3.34 -19.57 -3.11
N LYS A 51 3.29 -20.02 -1.84
CA LYS A 51 2.73 -21.33 -1.48
C LYS A 51 1.23 -21.38 -1.80
N LEU A 52 0.46 -20.37 -1.40
CA LEU A 52 -0.98 -20.29 -1.66
C LEU A 52 -1.29 -20.28 -3.17
N GLN A 53 -0.50 -19.54 -3.96
CA GLN A 53 -0.62 -19.52 -5.41
C GLN A 53 -0.37 -20.90 -6.02
N LYS A 54 0.67 -21.62 -5.55
CA LYS A 54 0.98 -22.98 -6.02
C LYS A 54 -0.12 -23.98 -5.67
N THR A 55 -0.79 -23.82 -4.54
CA THR A 55 -1.85 -24.72 -4.08
C THR A 55 -3.25 -24.32 -4.56
N GLY A 56 -3.38 -23.24 -5.36
CA GLY A 56 -4.68 -22.74 -5.84
C GLY A 56 -5.58 -22.16 -4.74
N GLN A 57 -5.00 -21.76 -3.61
CA GLN A 57 -5.71 -21.20 -2.44
C GLN A 57 -5.47 -19.69 -2.31
N TRP A 58 -5.05 -19.04 -3.40
CA TRP A 58 -4.80 -17.60 -3.46
C TRP A 58 -5.95 -16.88 -4.14
#